data_AF-A0A7W0IQP2-F1
#
_entry.id   AF-A0A7W0IQP2-F1
#
_cell.length_a   1.000
_cell.length_b   1.000
_cell.length_c   1.000
_cell.angle_alpha   90.00
_cell.angle_beta   90.00
_cell.angle_gamma   90.00
#
_symmetry.space_group_name_H-M   'P 1'
#
loop_
_entity.id
_entity.type
_entity.pdbx_description
1 polymer ?
#
loop_
_entity_poly.entity_id
_entity_poly.type
_entity_poly.pdbx_seq_one_letter_code
_entity_poly.pdbx_strand_id
1 'polypeptide(L)'
;MIFKKYEGYVYEKIKIFGNTEMFNPEKPYYDLPLLPPVQKLESIELFKALLPASEALAKLSATAEHLPNQASLYESVILLEAKASSEIEHVVTTDNKLFGSESPQKAPDPMTKEVHRYADAVRHGWQSKKPLCTNIVEEMCSIIRGKPVRVRKVPGTALSQSSTGKIIYTSSGW
;
A
#
# COMPACT_ATOMS: atom_id res chain seq x y z
N MET A 1 -21.04 4.17 -11.64
CA MET A 1 -21.42 2.77 -11.96
C MET A 1 -20.56 1.72 -11.21
N ILE A 2 -19.65 2.12 -10.30
CA ILE A 2 -18.75 1.21 -9.56
C ILE A 2 -19.39 0.70 -8.25
N PHE A 3 -20.32 1.45 -7.64
CA PHE A 3 -20.86 1.13 -6.31
C PHE A 3 -22.01 0.10 -6.27
N LYS A 4 -22.71 -0.17 -7.39
CA LYS A 4 -23.80 -1.16 -7.43
C LYS A 4 -23.31 -2.63 -7.41
N LYS A 5 -22.01 -2.87 -7.52
CA LYS A 5 -21.42 -4.22 -7.52
C LYS A 5 -21.18 -4.79 -6.12
N TYR A 6 -21.35 -3.99 -5.05
CA TYR A 6 -20.92 -4.34 -3.70
C TYR A 6 -21.99 -4.94 -2.78
N GLU A 7 -23.27 -4.96 -3.15
CA GLU A 7 -24.31 -5.62 -2.33
C GLU A 7 -24.13 -7.14 -2.27
N GLY A 8 -23.58 -7.76 -3.33
CA GLY A 8 -23.21 -9.18 -3.33
C GLY A 8 -21.98 -9.53 -2.48
N TYR A 9 -21.12 -8.55 -2.18
CA TYR A 9 -19.87 -8.76 -1.42
C TYR A 9 -20.09 -8.93 0.08
N VAL A 10 -21.19 -8.41 0.64
CA VAL A 10 -21.47 -8.48 2.08
C VAL A 10 -21.77 -9.92 2.53
N TYR A 11 -22.49 -10.68 1.71
CA TYR A 11 -22.87 -12.07 2.00
C TYR A 11 -21.70 -13.05 1.94
N GLU A 12 -20.72 -12.84 1.07
CA GLU A 12 -19.48 -13.64 1.03
C GLU A 12 -18.57 -13.37 2.25
N LYS A 13 -18.54 -12.12 2.74
CA LYS A 13 -17.70 -11.72 3.88
C LYS A 13 -18.06 -12.41 5.18
N ILE A 14 -19.36 -12.58 5.45
CA ILE A 14 -19.89 -13.28 6.64
C ILE A 14 -19.46 -14.75 6.64
N LYS A 15 -19.33 -15.38 5.46
CA LYS A 15 -18.84 -16.76 5.36
C LYS A 15 -17.35 -16.85 5.68
N ILE A 16 -16.53 -16.00 5.09
CA ILE A 16 -15.06 -16.11 5.16
C ILE A 16 -14.51 -15.77 6.56
N PHE A 17 -15.05 -14.73 7.21
CA PHE A 17 -14.50 -14.19 8.47
C PHE A 17 -15.32 -14.52 9.72
N GLY A 18 -16.40 -15.29 9.61
CA GLY A 18 -17.34 -15.55 10.71
C GLY A 18 -18.35 -14.41 10.91
N ASN A 19 -19.18 -14.54 11.95
CA ASN A 19 -20.26 -13.61 12.25
C ASN A 19 -19.69 -12.22 12.57
N THR A 20 -19.69 -11.35 11.57
CA THR A 20 -19.38 -9.93 11.73
C THR A 20 -20.69 -9.22 11.98
N GLU A 21 -20.76 -8.37 13.01
CA GLU A 21 -21.87 -7.41 13.08
C GLU A 21 -21.97 -6.66 11.75
N MET A 22 -23.21 -6.39 11.34
CA MET A 22 -23.50 -5.77 10.05
C MET A 22 -22.74 -4.44 9.95
N PHE A 23 -21.73 -4.41 9.07
CA PHE A 23 -20.84 -3.26 8.89
C PHE A 23 -21.65 -1.97 8.67
N ASN A 24 -21.44 -0.98 9.54
CA ASN A 24 -22.00 0.36 9.38
C ASN A 24 -20.86 1.33 8.99
N PRO A 25 -20.90 1.92 7.78
CA PRO A 25 -19.82 2.79 7.30
C PRO A 25 -19.67 4.08 8.14
N GLU A 26 -20.72 4.54 8.80
CA GLU A 26 -20.72 5.78 9.61
C GLU A 26 -20.16 5.58 11.02
N LYS A 27 -19.94 4.33 11.44
CA LYS A 27 -19.38 4.01 12.76
C LYS A 27 -17.96 3.46 12.60
N PRO A 28 -17.03 3.77 13.52
CA PRO A 28 -15.71 3.16 13.50
C PRO A 28 -15.83 1.63 13.56
N TYR A 29 -15.15 0.93 12.65
CA TYR A 29 -15.26 -0.53 12.56
C TYR A 29 -14.31 -1.23 13.54
N TYR A 30 -14.69 -1.26 14.81
CA TYR A 30 -13.92 -1.89 15.89
C TYR A 30 -13.85 -3.42 15.77
N ASP A 31 -14.93 -4.04 15.31
CA ASP A 31 -15.04 -5.50 15.14
C ASP A 31 -14.49 -5.97 13.78
N LEU A 32 -13.40 -5.35 13.32
CA LEU A 32 -12.69 -5.79 12.12
C LEU A 32 -12.20 -7.22 12.37
N PRO A 33 -12.58 -8.20 11.53
CA PRO A 33 -12.17 -9.58 11.73
C PRO A 33 -10.65 -9.74 11.77
N LEU A 34 -10.19 -10.53 12.73
CA LEU A 34 -8.77 -10.86 12.81
C LEU A 34 -8.35 -11.77 11.65
N LEU A 35 -7.08 -11.64 11.28
CA LEU A 35 -6.42 -12.58 10.38
C LEU A 35 -5.76 -13.71 11.20
N PRO A 36 -5.72 -14.94 10.68
CA PRO A 36 -6.30 -15.38 9.41
C PRO A 36 -7.83 -15.55 9.49
N PRO A 37 -8.54 -15.52 8.34
CA PRO A 37 -9.96 -15.85 8.30
C PRO A 37 -10.23 -17.27 8.81
N VAL A 38 -11.47 -17.52 9.28
CA VAL A 38 -11.90 -18.83 9.79
C VAL A 38 -11.97 -19.86 8.67
N GLN A 39 -12.35 -19.44 7.45
CA GLN A 39 -12.35 -20.32 6.29
C GLN A 39 -10.97 -20.42 5.65
N LYS A 40 -10.67 -21.60 5.10
CA LYS A 40 -9.51 -21.80 4.25
C LYS A 40 -9.59 -20.89 3.03
N LEU A 41 -8.48 -20.23 2.71
CA LEU A 41 -8.34 -19.38 1.53
C LEU A 41 -8.06 -20.16 0.24
N GLU A 42 -7.87 -21.49 0.34
CA GLU A 42 -7.51 -22.35 -0.78
C GLU A 42 -8.69 -22.54 -1.73
N SER A 43 -8.62 -21.97 -2.93
CA SER A 43 -9.58 -22.18 -4.02
C SER A 43 -8.89 -22.41 -5.37
N ILE A 44 -9.59 -23.07 -6.29
CA ILE A 44 -9.09 -23.32 -7.65
C ILE A 44 -8.81 -21.97 -8.36
N GLU A 45 -9.68 -20.99 -8.17
CA GLU A 45 -9.55 -19.65 -8.73
C GLU A 45 -8.31 -18.94 -8.18
N LEU A 46 -8.06 -19.05 -6.88
CA LEU A 46 -6.86 -18.49 -6.25
C LEU A 46 -5.60 -19.15 -6.82
N PHE A 47 -5.56 -20.48 -6.92
CA PHE A 47 -4.39 -21.18 -7.44
C PHE A 47 -4.12 -20.91 -8.91
N LYS A 48 -5.17 -20.76 -9.73
CA LYS A 48 -5.03 -20.33 -11.14
C LYS A 48 -4.42 -18.93 -11.28
N ALA A 49 -4.62 -18.04 -10.30
CA ALA A 49 -3.97 -16.73 -10.28
C ALA A 49 -2.57 -16.77 -9.64
N LEU A 50 -2.40 -17.57 -8.59
CA LEU A 50 -1.15 -17.67 -7.83
C LEU A 50 -0.01 -18.25 -8.65
N LEU A 51 -0.27 -19.32 -9.41
CA LEU A 51 0.76 -20.02 -10.19
C LEU A 51 1.46 -19.10 -11.20
N PRO A 52 0.76 -18.42 -12.14
CA PRO A 52 1.42 -17.54 -13.10
C PRO A 52 2.08 -16.33 -12.42
N ALA A 53 1.53 -15.81 -11.31
CA ALA A 53 2.16 -14.74 -10.54
C ALA A 53 3.50 -15.20 -9.93
N SER A 54 3.54 -16.41 -9.36
CA SER A 54 4.77 -17.00 -8.80
C SER A 54 5.81 -17.27 -9.88
N GLU A 55 5.40 -17.77 -11.06
CA GLU A 55 6.30 -18.00 -12.19
C GLU A 55 6.90 -16.69 -12.72
N ALA A 56 6.08 -15.64 -12.85
CA ALA A 56 6.54 -14.33 -13.28
C ALA A 56 7.56 -13.72 -12.30
N LEU A 57 7.31 -13.84 -10.99
CA LEU A 57 8.23 -13.37 -9.95
C LEU A 57 9.54 -14.17 -9.95
N ALA A 58 9.48 -15.49 -10.08
CA ALA A 58 10.67 -16.34 -10.15
C ALA A 58 11.52 -15.99 -11.39
N LYS A 59 10.89 -15.78 -12.55
CA LYS A 59 11.57 -15.35 -13.77
C LYS A 59 12.21 -13.98 -13.63
N LEU A 60 11.53 -13.02 -12.99
CA LEU A 60 12.09 -11.70 -12.71
C LEU A 60 13.33 -11.81 -11.81
N SER A 61 13.25 -12.56 -10.71
CA SER A 61 14.38 -12.76 -9.79
C SER A 61 15.58 -13.35 -10.51
N ALA A 62 15.38 -14.45 -11.24
CA ALA A 62 16.44 -15.10 -11.99
C ALA A 62 17.04 -14.18 -13.05
N THR A 63 16.22 -13.40 -13.77
CA THR A 63 16.73 -12.46 -14.79
C THR A 63 17.54 -11.33 -14.15
N ALA A 64 17.06 -10.78 -13.03
CA ALA A 64 17.74 -9.71 -12.31
C ALA A 64 19.11 -10.15 -11.78
N GLU A 65 19.23 -11.40 -11.30
CA GLU A 65 20.48 -11.98 -10.81
C GLU A 65 21.59 -12.04 -11.88
N HIS A 66 21.22 -12.14 -13.16
CA HIS A 66 22.20 -12.25 -14.26
C HIS A 66 22.60 -10.90 -14.86
N LEU A 67 22.06 -9.78 -14.36
CA LEU A 67 22.40 -8.46 -14.89
C LEU A 67 23.75 -7.95 -14.36
N PRO A 68 24.57 -7.31 -15.22
CA PRO A 68 25.91 -6.86 -14.83
C PRO A 68 25.91 -5.70 -13.83
N ASN A 69 24.84 -4.90 -13.76
CA ASN A 69 24.70 -3.77 -12.83
C ASN A 69 23.34 -3.80 -12.13
N GLN A 70 23.20 -4.74 -11.20
CA GLN A 70 21.96 -4.93 -10.44
C GLN A 70 21.59 -3.69 -9.60
N ALA A 71 22.58 -3.02 -9.01
CA ALA A 71 22.36 -1.84 -8.17
C ALA A 71 21.61 -0.74 -8.94
N SER A 72 22.04 -0.42 -10.17
CA SER A 72 21.37 0.60 -10.98
C SER A 72 19.94 0.20 -11.38
N LEU A 73 19.68 -1.09 -11.59
CA LEU A 73 18.33 -1.58 -11.86
C LEU A 73 17.45 -1.39 -10.63
N TYR A 74 17.90 -1.83 -9.45
CA TYR A 74 17.13 -1.71 -8.21
C TYR A 74 16.77 -0.25 -7.92
N GLU A 75 17.72 0.66 -8.09
CA GLU A 75 17.46 2.08 -7.89
C GLU A 75 16.40 2.63 -8.85
N SER A 76 16.47 2.24 -10.13
CA SER A 76 15.48 2.66 -11.13
C SER A 76 14.09 2.08 -10.85
N VAL A 77 14.02 0.80 -10.47
CA VAL A 77 12.76 0.12 -10.14
C VAL A 77 12.12 0.75 -8.90
N ILE A 78 12.89 1.05 -7.86
CA ILE A 78 12.37 1.69 -6.65
C ILE A 78 11.83 3.09 -6.96
N LEU A 79 12.52 3.89 -7.78
CA LEU A 79 12.05 5.21 -8.17
C LEU A 79 10.77 5.16 -9.01
N LEU A 80 10.69 4.23 -9.97
CA LEU A 80 9.50 4.04 -10.79
C LEU A 80 8.30 3.54 -9.98
N GLU A 81 8.52 2.61 -9.05
CA GLU A 81 7.50 2.15 -8.10
C GLU A 81 7.03 3.29 -7.20
N ALA A 82 7.96 4.06 -6.62
CA ALA A 82 7.64 5.21 -5.80
C ALA A 82 6.80 6.23 -6.55
N LYS A 83 7.12 6.52 -7.81
CA LYS A 83 6.33 7.42 -8.68
C LYS A 83 4.92 6.86 -8.91
N ALA A 84 4.81 5.61 -9.33
CA ALA A 84 3.52 4.98 -9.64
C ALA A 84 2.62 4.90 -8.40
N SER A 85 3.17 4.49 -7.26
CA SER A 85 2.46 4.46 -5.98
C SER A 85 2.04 5.85 -5.51
N SER A 86 2.88 6.87 -5.70
CA SER A 86 2.56 8.26 -5.33
C SER A 86 1.48 8.88 -6.23
N GLU A 87 1.44 8.49 -7.51
CA GLU A 87 0.43 8.98 -8.47
C GLU A 87 -0.99 8.57 -8.05
N ILE A 88 -1.16 7.39 -7.44
CA ILE A 88 -2.44 6.92 -6.88
C ILE A 88 -2.94 7.88 -5.78
N GLU A 89 -2.03 8.49 -5.02
CA GLU A 89 -2.31 9.46 -3.94
C GLU A 89 -2.30 10.92 -4.43
N HIS A 90 -2.44 11.15 -5.73
CA HIS A 90 -2.42 12.47 -6.38
C HIS A 90 -1.09 13.23 -6.30
N VAL A 91 0.03 12.56 -5.99
CA VAL A 91 1.38 13.13 -6.03
C VAL A 91 2.02 12.82 -7.39
N VAL A 92 1.95 13.79 -8.31
CA VAL A 92 2.35 13.61 -9.71
C VAL A 92 3.72 14.26 -9.99
N THR A 93 4.65 13.48 -10.56
CA THR A 93 5.93 13.96 -11.09
C THR A 93 6.22 13.33 -12.46
N THR A 94 7.30 13.77 -13.13
CA THR A 94 7.74 13.25 -14.43
C THR A 94 9.09 12.53 -14.31
N ASP A 95 9.39 11.63 -15.25
CA ASP A 95 10.65 10.88 -15.24
C ASP A 95 11.86 11.82 -15.36
N ASN A 96 11.78 12.84 -16.21
CA ASN A 96 12.86 13.83 -16.34
C ASN A 96 13.17 14.53 -15.01
N LYS A 97 12.15 14.89 -14.22
CA LYS A 97 12.35 15.53 -12.91
C LYS A 97 12.89 14.54 -11.88
N LEU A 98 12.35 13.32 -11.88
CA LEU A 98 12.69 12.27 -10.93
C LEU A 98 14.13 11.80 -11.13
N PHE A 99 14.51 11.42 -12.35
CA PHE A 99 15.86 10.97 -12.69
C PHE A 99 16.86 12.12 -12.83
N GLY A 100 16.39 13.35 -13.08
CA GLY A 100 17.23 14.55 -13.09
C GLY A 100 17.61 15.08 -11.71
N SER A 101 17.11 14.49 -10.63
CA SER A 101 17.45 14.86 -9.25
C SER A 101 17.90 13.64 -8.45
N GLU A 102 19.03 13.76 -7.76
CA GLU A 102 19.68 12.61 -7.10
C GLU A 102 19.12 12.30 -5.70
N SER A 103 18.36 13.21 -5.10
CA SER A 103 17.92 13.10 -3.71
C SER A 103 16.71 14.01 -3.42
N PRO A 104 15.96 13.76 -2.33
CA PRO A 104 14.87 14.65 -1.92
C PRO A 104 15.28 16.11 -1.72
N GLN A 105 16.54 16.38 -1.33
CA GLN A 105 17.05 17.72 -1.09
C GLN A 105 17.35 18.47 -2.40
N LYS A 106 17.70 17.73 -3.45
CA LYS A 106 17.96 18.27 -4.79
C LYS A 106 16.74 18.22 -5.71
N ALA A 107 15.60 17.75 -5.21
CA ALA A 107 14.37 17.66 -5.98
C ALA A 107 13.86 19.06 -6.39
N PRO A 108 13.40 19.24 -7.65
CA PRO A 108 13.03 20.55 -8.19
C PRO A 108 11.71 21.09 -7.65
N ASP A 109 10.85 20.23 -7.10
CA ASP A 109 9.55 20.60 -6.55
C ASP A 109 9.12 19.66 -5.41
N PRO A 110 8.13 20.06 -4.59
CA PRO A 110 7.67 19.26 -3.45
C PRO A 110 7.11 17.87 -3.83
N MET A 111 6.49 17.73 -5.01
CA MET A 111 5.92 16.44 -5.44
C MET A 111 7.03 15.44 -5.76
N THR A 112 8.03 15.90 -6.50
CA THR A 112 9.24 15.10 -6.80
C THR A 112 10.00 14.76 -5.52
N LYS A 113 10.04 15.69 -4.56
CA LYS A 113 10.63 15.44 -3.23
C LYS A 113 9.90 14.36 -2.45
N GLU A 114 8.58 14.33 -2.50
CA GLU A 114 7.77 13.30 -1.84
C GLU A 114 7.98 11.91 -2.48
N VAL A 115 8.08 11.84 -3.81
CA VAL A 115 8.44 10.59 -4.51
C VAL A 115 9.83 10.08 -4.10
N HIS A 116 10.83 10.97 -3.99
CA HIS A 116 12.15 10.59 -3.49
C HIS A 116 12.11 10.08 -2.04
N ARG A 117 11.32 10.71 -1.17
CA ARG A 117 11.12 10.22 0.21
C ARG A 117 10.44 8.86 0.25
N TYR A 118 9.51 8.58 -0.67
CA TYR A 118 8.92 7.26 -0.79
C TYR A 118 9.99 6.21 -1.14
N ALA A 119 10.82 6.49 -2.14
CA ALA A 119 11.95 5.63 -2.48
C ALA A 119 12.89 5.39 -1.27
N ASP A 120 13.22 6.46 -0.52
CA ASP A 120 14.01 6.35 0.70
C ASP A 120 13.34 5.49 1.78
N ALA A 121 12.02 5.59 1.94
CA ALA A 121 11.27 4.79 2.89
C ALA A 121 11.30 3.30 2.52
N VAL A 122 11.16 2.97 1.23
CA VAL A 122 11.28 1.59 0.73
C VAL A 122 12.69 1.05 1.00
N ARG A 123 13.74 1.83 0.69
CA ARG A 123 15.14 1.45 1.00
C ARG A 123 15.35 1.22 2.49
N HIS A 124 14.83 2.11 3.34
CA HIS A 124 14.90 1.99 4.80
C HIS A 124 14.24 0.71 5.30
N GLY A 125 13.03 0.40 4.81
CA GLY A 125 12.33 -0.84 5.13
C GLY A 125 13.11 -2.08 4.70
N TRP A 126 13.63 -2.08 3.47
CA TRP A 126 14.41 -3.18 2.89
C TRP A 126 15.72 -3.46 3.65
N GLN A 127 16.43 -2.41 4.06
CA GLN A 127 17.71 -2.53 4.78
C GLN A 127 17.53 -2.80 6.28
N SER A 128 16.31 -2.68 6.79
CA SER A 128 16.01 -2.92 8.19
C SER A 128 16.28 -4.38 8.57
N LYS A 129 17.00 -4.58 9.67
CA LYS A 129 17.18 -5.91 10.29
C LYS A 129 16.01 -6.32 11.17
N LYS A 130 15.01 -5.45 11.35
CA LYS A 130 13.80 -5.72 12.15
C LYS A 130 12.82 -6.55 11.32
N PRO A 131 12.04 -7.46 11.93
CA PRO A 131 10.90 -8.07 11.24
C PRO A 131 9.89 -6.99 10.82
N LEU A 132 9.08 -7.31 9.81
CA LEU A 132 7.96 -6.45 9.41
C LEU A 132 6.98 -6.33 10.59
N CYS A 133 6.90 -5.13 11.16
CA CYS A 133 6.11 -4.82 12.34
C CYS A 133 5.63 -3.36 12.27
N THR A 134 4.73 -2.98 13.17
CA THR A 134 4.17 -1.62 13.21
C THR A 134 5.26 -0.54 13.31
N ASN A 135 6.33 -0.78 14.07
CA ASN A 135 7.41 0.19 14.24
C ASN A 135 8.11 0.53 12.92
N ILE A 136 8.46 -0.47 12.09
CA ILE A 136 9.13 -0.20 10.81
C ILE A 136 8.16 0.49 9.83
N VAL A 137 6.86 0.19 9.89
CA VAL A 137 5.84 0.88 9.09
C VAL A 137 5.71 2.35 9.53
N GLU A 138 5.67 2.64 10.84
CA GLU A 138 5.65 4.01 11.35
C GLU A 138 6.92 4.80 10.95
N GLU A 139 8.08 4.16 10.99
CA GLU A 139 9.35 4.74 10.51
C GLU A 139 9.27 5.08 9.01
N MET A 140 8.84 4.13 8.17
CA MET A 140 8.68 4.35 6.73
C MET A 140 7.68 5.47 6.44
N CYS A 141 6.51 5.49 7.10
CA CYS A 141 5.54 6.58 6.97
C CYS A 141 6.11 7.93 7.42
N SER A 142 6.95 7.94 8.45
CA SER A 142 7.61 9.16 8.92
C SER A 142 8.59 9.72 7.88
N ILE A 143 9.32 8.85 7.20
CA ILE A 143 10.21 9.22 6.09
C ILE A 143 9.40 9.81 4.93
N ILE A 144 8.36 9.12 4.46
CA ILE A 144 7.48 9.59 3.37
C ILE A 144 6.95 10.99 3.69
N ARG A 145 6.37 11.18 4.88
CA ARG A 145 5.74 12.44 5.30
C ARG A 145 6.74 13.51 5.73
N GLY A 146 8.01 13.17 5.88
CA GLY A 146 9.06 14.08 6.35
C GLY A 146 8.85 14.60 7.77
N LYS A 147 8.11 13.87 8.60
CA LYS A 147 7.81 14.21 10.00
C LYS A 147 7.43 12.94 10.77
N PRO A 148 7.57 12.90 12.11
CA PRO A 148 7.14 11.75 12.89
C PRO A 148 5.66 11.42 12.67
N VAL A 149 5.37 10.18 12.29
CA VAL A 149 4.03 9.61 12.11
C VAL A 149 3.89 8.39 13.00
N ARG A 150 2.75 8.26 13.66
CA ARG A 150 2.37 7.11 14.51
C ARG A 150 0.98 6.64 14.15
N VAL A 151 0.64 5.41 14.55
CA VAL A 151 -0.75 4.94 14.53
C VAL A 151 -1.63 5.95 15.26
N ARG A 152 -2.75 6.31 14.64
CA ARG A 152 -3.68 7.30 15.19
C ARG A 152 -4.30 6.78 16.50
N LYS A 153 -4.39 7.68 17.48
CA LYS A 153 -4.98 7.46 18.81
C LYS A 153 -6.31 8.19 19.03
N VAL A 154 -6.86 8.77 17.96
CA VAL A 154 -8.12 9.51 17.99
C VAL A 154 -9.02 8.98 16.89
N PRO A 155 -10.31 8.71 17.20
CA PRO A 155 -11.29 8.31 16.19
C PRO A 155 -11.70 9.50 15.32
N GLY A 156 -12.54 9.24 14.31
CA GLY A 156 -13.17 10.27 13.49
C GLY A 156 -12.59 10.47 12.10
N THR A 157 -11.62 9.64 11.67
CA THR A 157 -11.27 9.61 10.25
C THR A 157 -12.16 8.64 9.49
N ALA A 158 -12.80 9.17 8.45
CA ALA A 158 -13.66 8.43 7.55
C ALA A 158 -13.23 8.64 6.10
N LEU A 159 -13.38 7.59 5.30
CA LEU A 159 -13.33 7.64 3.85
C LEU A 159 -14.73 8.02 3.36
N SER A 160 -14.83 9.13 2.66
CA SER A 160 -16.09 9.64 2.08
C SER A 160 -15.98 9.79 0.56
N GLN A 161 -17.09 9.62 -0.14
CA GLN A 161 -17.15 9.92 -1.56
C GLN A 161 -17.12 11.43 -1.80
N SER A 162 -16.10 11.92 -2.52
CA SER A 162 -15.90 13.36 -2.73
C SER A 162 -17.08 14.09 -3.40
N SER A 163 -17.86 13.39 -4.24
CA SER A 163 -18.99 13.99 -4.98
C SER A 163 -20.29 14.10 -4.17
N THR A 164 -20.49 13.26 -3.14
CA THR A 164 -21.76 13.18 -2.40
C THR A 164 -21.60 13.40 -0.90
N GLY A 165 -20.38 13.40 -0.38
CA GLY A 165 -20.10 13.43 1.05
C GLY A 165 -20.48 12.15 1.80
N LYS A 166 -21.02 11.14 1.10
CA LYS A 166 -21.45 9.88 1.71
C LYS A 166 -20.25 9.15 2.30
N ILE A 167 -20.32 8.78 3.57
CA ILE A 167 -19.30 7.98 4.23
C ILE A 167 -19.34 6.54 3.68
N ILE A 168 -18.18 6.04 3.26
CA ILE A 168 -17.98 4.69 2.71
C ILE A 168 -17.38 3.77 3.78
N TYR A 169 -16.49 4.31 4.63
CA TYR A 169 -15.81 3.54 5.66
C TYR A 169 -15.28 4.45 6.77
N THR A 170 -15.51 4.11 8.02
CA THR A 170 -14.88 4.79 9.17
C THR A 170 -13.88 3.84 9.81
N SER A 171 -12.61 4.24 9.81
CA SER A 171 -11.55 3.44 10.42
C SER A 171 -11.72 3.39 11.93
N SER A 172 -11.40 2.26 12.55
CA SER A 172 -11.23 2.20 14.00
C SER A 172 -10.10 3.17 14.41
N GLY A 173 -10.45 4.12 15.29
CA GLY A 173 -9.44 4.86 16.05
C GLY A 173 -9.26 4.13 17.36
N TRP A 174 -8.02 3.74 17.68
CA TRP A 174 -7.68 3.15 18.98
C TRP A 174 -7.75 4.19 20.08
#